data_AF-A0AAE4A1P5-F1
#
_entry.id   AF-A0AAE4A1P5-F1
#
_cell.length_a   1.000
_cell.length_b   1.000
_cell.length_c   1.000
_cell.angle_alpha   90.00
_cell.angle_beta   90.00
_cell.angle_gamma   90.00
#
_symmetry.space_group_name_H-M   'P 1'
#
loop_
_entity.id
_entity.type
_entity.pdbx_description
1 polymer ?
#
loop_
_entity_poly.entity_id
_entity_poly.type
_entity_poly.pdbx_seq_one_letter_code
_entity_poly.pdbx_strand_id
1 'polypeptide(L)' 'MPASTRTCPTWEEMRADAYRQIGDAADALRSDWRADAAPTRAQLDARSEALDHIANAKAALNRAAP' A
#
# COMPACT_ATOMS: atom_id res chain seq x y z
N MET A 1 -2.42 -11.57 36.25
CA MET A 1 -2.01 -11.44 34.83
C MET A 1 -1.61 -10.00 34.61
N PRO A 2 -0.34 -9.66 34.32
CA PRO A 2 -0.01 -8.27 34.05
C PRO A 2 -0.71 -7.85 32.75
N ALA A 3 -1.39 -6.70 32.80
CA ALA A 3 -2.03 -6.09 31.65
C ALA A 3 -0.98 -5.92 30.55
N SER A 4 -1.30 -6.39 29.34
CA SER A 4 -0.51 -6.11 28.15
C SER A 4 -0.42 -4.59 28.00
N THR A 5 0.68 -3.99 28.41
CA THR A 5 1.03 -2.62 28.05
C THR A 5 1.15 -2.62 26.54
N ARG A 6 0.06 -2.26 25.86
CA ARG A 6 0.02 -2.14 24.41
C ARG A 6 0.79 -0.85 24.09
N THR A 7 2.11 -0.97 24.09
CA THR A 7 3.02 0.09 23.69
C THR A 7 2.58 0.54 22.31
N CYS A 8 2.27 1.83 22.14
CA CYS A 8 1.96 2.35 20.82
C CYS A 8 3.13 2.02 19.87
N PRO A 9 2.84 1.53 18.66
CA PRO A 9 3.90 1.19 17.72
C PRO A 9 4.76 2.41 17.44
N THR A 10 6.07 2.19 17.29
CA THR A 10 7.02 3.19 16.84
C THR A 10 6.69 3.62 15.42
N TRP A 11 7.21 4.78 15.02
CA TRP A 11 7.09 5.24 13.64
C TRP A 11 7.65 4.22 12.64
N GLU A 12 8.76 3.55 12.98
CA GLU A 12 9.37 2.53 12.13
C GLU A 12 8.49 1.30 11.96
N GLU A 13 7.85 0.82 13.03
CA GLU A 13 6.90 -0.29 12.98
C GLU A 13 5.66 0.08 12.16
N MET A 14 5.10 1.28 12.36
CA MET A 14 3.98 1.78 11.56
C MET A 14 4.36 1.94 10.09
N ARG A 15 5.56 2.46 9.79
CA ARG A 15 6.09 2.58 8.43
C ARG A 15 6.22 1.21 7.78
N ALA A 16 6.83 0.24 8.47
CA ALA A 16 7.03 -1.10 7.93
C ALA A 16 5.69 -1.79 7.62
N ASP A 17 4.72 -1.70 8.53
CA ASP A 17 3.40 -2.29 8.33
C ASP A 17 2.64 -1.59 7.19
N ALA A 18 2.69 -0.26 7.11
CA ALA A 18 2.10 0.49 6.01
C ALA A 18 2.74 0.13 4.66
N TYR A 19 4.06 -0.02 4.61
CA TYR A 19 4.77 -0.43 3.40
C TYR A 19 4.35 -1.82 2.92
N ARG A 20 4.14 -2.76 3.84
CA ARG A 20 3.63 -4.10 3.55
C ARG A 20 2.24 -4.02 2.94
N GLN A 21 1.30 -3.37 3.62
CA GLN A 21 -0.09 -3.25 3.16
C GLN A 21 -0.20 -2.57 1.78
N ILE A 22 0.54 -1.47 1.60
CA ILE A 22 0.56 -0.72 0.33
C ILE A 22 1.26 -1.53 -0.76
N GLY A 23 2.28 -2.32 -0.42
CA GLY A 23 2.94 -3.27 -1.32
C GLY A 23 1.96 -4.32 -1.85
N ASP A 24 1.26 -5.00 -0.95
CA ASP A 24 0.26 -6.02 -1.29
C ASP A 24 -0.83 -5.47 -2.22
N ALA A 25 -1.31 -4.25 -1.96
CA ALA A 25 -2.27 -3.56 -2.82
C ALA A 25 -1.71 -3.24 -4.21
N ALA A 26 -0.45 -2.79 -4.27
CA ALA A 26 0.22 -2.50 -5.54
C ALA A 26 0.42 -3.77 -6.39
N ASP A 27 0.75 -4.89 -5.75
CA ASP A 27 0.94 -6.17 -6.43
C ASP A 27 -0.39 -6.73 -6.93
N ALA A 28 -1.47 -6.60 -6.15
CA ALA A 28 -2.82 -6.96 -6.61
C ALA A 28 -3.26 -6.12 -7.83
N LEU A 29 -2.97 -4.81 -7.84
CA LEU A 29 -3.26 -3.94 -8.99
C LEU A 29 -2.39 -4.28 -10.21
N ARG A 30 -1.14 -4.70 -10.00
CA ARG A 30 -0.24 -5.09 -11.10
C ARG A 30 -0.53 -6.47 -11.66
N SER A 31 -1.08 -7.36 -10.85
CA SER A 31 -1.41 -8.73 -11.23
C SER A 31 -2.26 -8.77 -12.49
N ASP A 32 -2.10 -9.82 -13.29
CA ASP A 32 -2.97 -10.05 -14.43
C ASP A 32 -4.40 -10.18 -13.95
N TRP A 33 -5.19 -9.15 -14.26
CA TRP A 33 -6.62 -9.19 -14.02
C TRP A 33 -7.21 -10.29 -14.90
N ARG A 34 -8.23 -10.94 -14.34
CA ARG A 34 -8.95 -12.08 -14.91
C ARG A 34 -8.90 -12.10 -16.45
N ALA A 35 -8.22 -13.11 -16.99
CA ALA A 35 -7.90 -13.21 -18.42
C ALA A 35 -9.14 -13.32 -19.34
N ASP A 36 -10.31 -13.61 -18.76
CA ASP A 36 -11.60 -13.72 -19.45
C ASP A 36 -12.24 -12.37 -19.78
N ALA A 37 -11.76 -11.25 -19.21
CA ALA A 37 -12.25 -9.91 -19.53
C ALA A 37 -11.12 -8.89 -19.64
N ALA A 38 -10.94 -8.31 -20.82
CA ALA A 38 -10.06 -7.17 -20.99
C ALA A 38 -10.55 -5.99 -20.12
N PRO A 39 -9.66 -5.29 -19.40
CA PRO A 39 -10.05 -4.15 -18.58
C PRO A 39 -10.63 -3.04 -19.45
N THR A 40 -11.69 -2.40 -18.95
CA THR A 40 -12.23 -1.19 -19.55
C THR A 40 -11.24 -0.04 -19.40
N ARG A 41 -11.37 0.98 -20.27
CA ARG A 41 -10.53 2.18 -20.20
C ARG A 41 -10.58 2.86 -18.82
N ALA A 42 -11.78 2.98 -18.24
CA ALA A 42 -11.95 3.56 -16.91
C ALA A 42 -11.22 2.77 -15.82
N GLN A 43 -11.18 1.44 -15.90
CA GLN A 43 -10.44 0.62 -14.94
C GLN A 43 -8.93 0.75 -15.12
N LEU A 44 -8.43 0.90 -16.35
CA LEU A 44 -7.02 1.18 -16.62
C LEU A 44 -6.59 2.55 -16.08
N ASP A 45 -7.41 3.58 -16.28
CA ASP A 45 -7.15 4.93 -15.77
C ASP A 45 -7.15 4.94 -14.24
N ALA A 46 -8.16 4.32 -13.60
CA ALA A 46 -8.23 4.19 -12.14
C ALA A 46 -7.06 3.37 -11.56
N ARG A 47 -6.59 2.33 -12.26
CA ARG A 47 -5.39 1.57 -11.88
C ARG A 47 -4.15 2.46 -11.89
N SER A 48 -3.98 3.26 -12.93
CA SER A 48 -2.84 4.18 -13.04
C SER A 48 -2.85 5.17 -11.87
N GLU A 49 -3.99 5.81 -11.62
CA GLU A 49 -4.17 6.75 -10.52
C GLU A 49 -3.90 6.12 -9.15
N ALA A 50 -4.40 4.90 -8.91
CA ALA A 50 -4.14 4.17 -7.68
C ALA A 50 -2.63 3.87 -7.49
N LEU A 51 -1.93 3.48 -8.55
CA LEU A 51 -0.48 3.22 -8.50
C LEU A 51 0.31 4.51 -8.20
N ASP A 52 -0.11 5.65 -8.74
CA ASP A 52 0.51 6.96 -8.46
C ASP A 52 0.31 7.37 -7.00
N HIS A 53 -0.90 7.19 -6.45
CA HIS A 53 -1.16 7.45 -5.04
C HIS A 53 -0.35 6.54 -4.11
N ILE A 54 -0.20 5.27 -4.48
CA ILE A 54 0.66 4.32 -3.76
C ILE A 54 2.12 4.78 -3.74
N ALA A 55 2.65 5.22 -4.88
CA ALA A 55 4.02 5.73 -4.97
C ALA A 55 4.21 6.97 -4.08
N ASN A 56 3.25 7.90 -4.12
CA ASN A 56 3.25 9.10 -3.29
C ASN A 56 3.19 8.78 -1.79
N ALA A 57 2.37 7.81 -1.38
CA ALA A 57 2.28 7.37 0.01
C ALA A 57 3.61 6.77 0.51
N LYS A 58 4.25 5.91 -0.29
CA LYS A 58 5.59 5.38 0.03
C LYS A 58 6.62 6.50 0.18
N ALA A 59 6.64 7.46 -0.75
CA ALA A 59 7.55 8.60 -0.68
C ALA A 59 7.31 9.48 0.57
N ALA A 60 6.06 9.69 0.98
CA ALA A 60 5.73 10.42 2.20
C ALA A 60 6.21 9.68 3.46
N LEU A 61 5.98 8.37 3.53
CA LEU A 61 6.44 7.54 4.64
C LEU A 61 7.97 7.48 4.74
N ASN A 62 8.68 7.43 3.60
CA ASN A 62 10.13 7.43 3.60
C ASN A 62 10.73 8.77 4.04
N ARG A 63 10.12 9.89 3.65
CA ARG A 63 10.59 11.24 4.06
C ARG A 63 10.61 11.43 5.57
N ALA A 64 9.73 10.72 6.30
CA ALA A 64 9.62 10.82 7.75
C ALA A 64 10.56 9.88 8.51
N ALA A 65 11.36 9.06 7.82
CA ALA A 65 12.33 8.17 8.45
C ALA A 65 13.64 8.15 7.63
N PRO A 66 14.58 9.07 7.92
CA PRO A 66 15.84 9.24 7.21
C PRO A 66 16.80 8.05 7.37
#